data_AF-A0A142X0M8-F1
#
_entry.id   AF-A0A142X0M8-F1
#
_cell.length_a   1.000
_cell.length_b   1.000
_cell.length_c   1.000
_cell.angle_alpha   90.00
_cell.angle_beta   90.00
_cell.angle_gamma   90.00
#
_symmetry.space_group_name_H-M   'P 1'
#
loop_
_entity.id
_entity.type
_entity.pdbx_description
1 polymer ?
#
loop_
_entity_poly.entity_id
_entity_poly.type
_entity_poly.pdbx_seq_one_letter_code
_entity_poly.pdbx_strand_id
1 'polypeptide(L)' 'MWDSVLIASLFGLVGILLSVIGYKLFDLIETKIDFAEEIKKGNTAAAIVIAGFLLGICFIIGRAIGS' A
#
# COMPACT_ATOMS: atom_id res chain seq x y z
N MET A 1 -15.57 -24.59 14.83
CA MET A 1 -14.92 -25.11 13.60
C MET A 1 -15.37 -24.31 12.38
N TRP A 2 -16.67 -24.05 12.21
CA TRP A 2 -17.19 -23.20 11.13
C TRP A 2 -16.85 -21.70 11.28
N ASP A 3 -16.78 -21.18 12.52
CA ASP A 3 -16.46 -19.77 12.80
C ASP A 3 -15.05 -19.38 12.33
N SER A 4 -14.05 -20.25 12.51
CA SER A 4 -12.68 -19.99 12.10
C SER A 4 -12.54 -19.89 10.58
N VAL A 5 -13.31 -20.68 9.83
CA VAL A 5 -13.33 -20.65 8.36
C VAL A 5 -14.01 -19.37 7.85
N LEU A 6 -15.11 -18.96 8.50
CA LEU A 6 -15.78 -17.69 8.19
C LEU A 6 -14.87 -16.48 8.44
N ILE A 7 -14.18 -16.45 9.59
CA ILE A 7 -13.26 -15.36 9.93
C ILE A 7 -12.07 -15.33 8.96
N ALA A 8 -11.48 -16.49 8.62
CA ALA A 8 -10.39 -16.57 7.66
C ALA A 8 -10.80 -16.10 6.26
N SER A 9 -12.00 -16.47 5.82
CA SER A 9 -12.54 -16.04 4.52
C SER A 9 -12.82 -14.53 4.50
N LEU A 10 -13.40 -13.97 5.56
CA LEU A 10 -13.60 -12.52 5.73
C LEU A 10 -12.26 -11.76 5.70
N PHE A 11 -11.25 -12.20 6.45
CA PHE A 11 -9.94 -11.57 6.45
C PHE A 11 -9.25 -11.64 5.08
N GLY A 12 -9.36 -12.77 4.38
CA GLY A 12 -8.86 -12.92 3.01
C GLY A 12 -9.53 -11.93 2.05
N LEU A 13 -10.85 -11.78 2.15
CA LEU A 13 -11.64 -10.88 1.31
C LEU A 13 -11.32 -9.40 1.59
N VAL A 14 -11.14 -9.05 2.87
CA VAL A 14 -10.68 -7.72 3.29
C VAL A 14 -9.25 -7.45 2.80
N GLY A 15 -8.35 -8.44 2.85
CA GLY A 15 -7.00 -8.31 2.33
C GLY A 15 -6.97 -8.00 0.82
N ILE A 16 -7.76 -8.73 0.03
CA ILE A 16 -7.89 -8.50 -1.41
C ILE A 16 -8.46 -7.10 -1.69
N LEU A 17 -9.51 -6.69 -0.99
CA LEU A 17 -10.08 -5.35 -1.10
C LEU A 17 -9.05 -4.26 -0.80
N LEU A 18 -8.26 -4.44 0.27
CA LEU A 18 -7.22 -3.51 0.66
C LEU A 18 -6.11 -3.41 -0.40
N SER A 19 -5.71 -4.55 -1.00
CA SER A 19 -4.75 -4.57 -2.10
C SER A 19 -5.26 -3.84 -3.34
N VAL A 20 -6.52 -4.02 -3.70
CA VAL A 20 -7.15 -3.31 -4.84
C VAL A 20 -7.21 -1.80 -4.59
N ILE A 21 -7.58 -1.40 -3.37
CA ILE A 21 -7.61 0.03 -2.99
C ILE A 21 -6.20 0.61 -3.02
N GLY A 22 -5.21 -0.10 -2.47
CA GLY A 22 -3.80 0.30 -2.50
C GLY A 22 -3.27 0.48 -3.92
N TYR A 23 -3.58 -0.45 -4.82
CA TYR A 23 -3.20 -0.35 -6.23
C TYR A 23 -3.84 0.86 -6.91
N LYS A 24 -5.14 1.07 -6.71
CA LYS A 24 -5.85 2.24 -7.28
C LYS A 24 -5.31 3.56 -6.76
N LEU A 25 -4.97 3.63 -5.48
CA LEU A 25 -4.34 4.81 -4.90
C LEU A 25 -2.98 5.04 -5.53
N PHE A 26 -2.16 4.01 -5.66
CA PHE A 26 -0.84 4.11 -6.28
C PHE A 26 -0.92 4.62 -7.73
N ASP A 27 -1.78 3.99 -8.54
CA ASP A 27 -2.01 4.33 -9.95
C ASP A 27 -2.55 5.77 -10.13
N LEU A 28 -3.47 6.20 -9.25
CA LEU A 28 -4.01 7.56 -9.25
C LEU A 28 -2.94 8.60 -8.93
N ILE A 29 -2.04 8.31 -7.99
CA ILE A 29 -1.04 9.28 -7.57
C ILE A 29 0.12 9.33 -8.57
N GLU A 30 0.58 8.20 -9.11
CA GLU A 30 1.62 8.12 -10.14
C GLU A 30 1.19 8.77 -11.46
N THR A 31 -0.09 8.63 -11.85
CA THR A 31 -0.61 9.25 -13.09
C THR A 31 -0.75 10.78 -12.98
N LYS A 32 -1.00 11.32 -11.79
CA LYS A 32 -1.37 12.74 -11.63
C LYS A 32 -0.22 13.64 -11.21
N ILE A 33 0.83 13.11 -10.59
CA ILE A 33 1.79 13.92 -9.87
C ILE A 33 3.21 13.50 -10.24
N ASP A 34 3.96 14.44 -10.80
CA ASP A 34 5.41 14.35 -10.91
C ASP A 34 6.00 14.58 -9.51
N PHE A 35 6.03 13.51 -8.71
CA PHE A 35 6.38 13.58 -7.28
C PHE A 35 7.73 14.24 -7.04
N ALA A 36 8.69 14.07 -7.96
CA ALA A 36 10.01 14.68 -7.85
C ALA A 36 9.95 16.21 -7.90
N GLU A 37 9.06 16.78 -8.71
CA GLU A 37 8.86 18.24 -8.78
C GLU A 37 8.05 18.75 -7.59
N GLU A 38 7.01 18.01 -7.19
CA GLU A 38 6.15 18.37 -6.05
C GLU A 38 6.89 18.34 -4.71
N ILE A 39 7.79 17.37 -4.51
CA ILE A 39 8.68 17.37 -3.34
C ILE A 39 9.62 18.58 -3.37
N LYS A 40 10.17 18.95 -4.54
CA LYS A 40 11.01 20.15 -4.70
C LYS A 40 10.24 21.45 -4.45
N LYS A 41 8.96 21.50 -4.80
CA LYS A 41 8.04 22.62 -4.51
C LYS A 41 7.65 22.71 -3.02
N GLY A 42 8.05 21.75 -2.19
CA GLY A 42 7.75 21.72 -0.77
C GLY A 42 6.41 21.06 -0.43
N ASN A 43 5.80 20.32 -1.36
CA ASN A 43 4.56 19.60 -1.06
C ASN A 43 4.86 18.38 -0.18
N THR A 44 4.56 18.53 1.11
CA THR A 44 4.80 17.49 2.12
C THR A 44 3.88 16.28 1.93
N ALA A 45 2.72 16.44 1.28
CA ALA A 45 1.82 15.32 0.99
C ALA A 45 2.47 14.30 0.03
N ALA A 46 3.15 14.77 -1.01
CA ALA A 46 3.89 13.92 -1.96
C ALA A 46 5.00 13.12 -1.26
N ALA A 47 5.73 13.76 -0.34
CA ALA A 47 6.78 13.11 0.44
C ALA A 47 6.23 11.99 1.36
N ILE A 48 5.09 12.22 2.02
CA ILE A 48 4.45 11.23 2.90
C ILE A 48 3.98 10.00 2.11
N VAL A 49 3.42 10.19 0.91
CA VAL A 49 2.97 9.08 0.06
C VAL A 49 4.15 8.19 -0.34
N ILE A 50 5.26 8.78 -0.81
CA ILE A 50 6.46 8.03 -1.20
C ILE A 50 7.06 7.31 0.00
N ALA A 51 7.12 7.96 1.17
CA ALA A 51 7.59 7.33 2.40
C ALA A 51 6.74 6.11 2.78
N GLY A 52 5.40 6.22 2.70
CA GLY A 52 4.49 5.10 2.94
C GLY A 52 4.69 3.94 1.97
N PHE A 53 4.92 4.24 0.69
CA PHE A 53 5.19 3.22 -0.33
C PHE A 53 6.52 2.49 -0.08
N LEU A 54 7.59 3.22 0.23
CA LEU A 54 8.88 2.63 0.59
C LEU A 54 8.75 1.70 1.81
N LEU A 55 8.05 2.17 2.86
CA LEU A 55 7.81 1.36 4.06
C LEU A 55 7.00 0.09 3.73
N GLY A 56 6.00 0.19 2.86
CA GLY A 56 5.23 -0.96 2.38
C GLY A 56 6.10 -2.01 1.70
N ILE A 57 6.97 -1.58 0.76
CA ILE A 57 7.93 -2.47 0.09
C ILE A 57 8.89 -3.10 1.10
N CYS A 58 9.46 -2.31 2.01
CA CYS A 58 10.34 -2.82 3.06
C CYS A 58 9.64 -3.89 3.93
N PHE A 59 8.36 -3.71 4.22
CA PHE A 59 7.58 -4.67 5.01
C PHE A 59 7.37 -5.98 4.25
N ILE A 60 7.03 -5.91 2.96
CA ILE A 60 6.86 -7.08 2.09
C ILE A 60 8.18 -7.83 1.97
N ILE A 61 9.28 -7.12 1.66
CA ILE A 61 10.61 -7.71 1.54
C ILE A 61 11.06 -8.31 2.88
N GLY A 62 10.84 -7.61 4.00
CA GLY A 62 11.18 -8.10 5.33
C GLY A 62 10.42 -9.38 5.70
N ARG A 63 9.15 -9.50 5.30
CA ARG A 63 8.39 -10.74 5.47
C ARG A 63 8.80 -11.84 4.49
N ALA A 64 9.25 -11.50 3.27
CA ALA A 64 9.61 -12.45 2.22
C ALA A 64 11.03 -13.02 2.38
N ILE A 65 11.98 -12.27 2.95
CA ILE A 65 13.35 -12.72 3.20
C ILE A 65 13.46 -13.53 4.50
N GLY A 66 12.50 -13.38 5.42
CA GLY A 66 12.42 -14.11 6.68
C GLY A 66 11.76 -15.49 6.62
N SER A 67 11.56 -16.06 5.43
CA SER A 67 11.14 -17.46 5.20
C SER A 67 12.31 -18.32 4.77
#